data_AF-A0A7C8LP61-F1
#
_entry.id   AF-A0A7C8LP61-F1
#
_cell.length_a   1.000
_cell.length_b   1.000
_cell.length_c   1.000
_cell.angle_alpha   90.00
_cell.angle_beta   90.00
_cell.angle_gamma   90.00
#
_symmetry.space_group_name_H-M   'P 1'
#
loop_
_entity.id
_entity.type
_entity.pdbx_description
1 polymer ?
#
loop_
_entity_poly.entity_id
_entity_poly.type
_entity_poly.pdbx_seq_one_letter_code
_entity_poly.pdbx_strand_id
1 'polypeptide(L)'
;MHSARLGRFSLVALALVVASCAPAFVAPQEVRDAVAARAAQGGLDVDAAMRAKGLFATADLTSQAAPDIIVDYSAAPSQRYCGTGGCPLQVWVKIGAAPYRLAFDIQALGHSIETGANRTWLATQLHGVHCGRTGADACAYAFEWSGAADQPGGFHAASIFGKPDHYVGPLMQALPFDLEAAPIEISSTVERFESACAKMRGGGDASGAVSTVPDLNEDGRREVVFDGRFAACLAENAPRTPVCHADTCGTIVFAAPSTPGGAWSKIYSSTSAQDYDFDFSSGKPRMRIIEPCETERCQRRSLVWFPDEGRLK
;
A
#
# COMPACT_ATOMS: atom_id res chain seq x y z
N MET A 1 15.26 -27.30 81.28
CA MET A 1 16.34 -26.30 81.04
C MET A 1 17.16 -26.82 79.85
N HIS A 2 17.23 -26.28 78.64
CA HIS A 2 16.83 -25.02 78.02
C HIS A 2 16.52 -25.32 76.54
N SER A 3 15.43 -24.77 76.00
CA SER A 3 15.09 -24.79 74.57
C SER A 3 15.68 -23.54 73.92
N ALA A 4 16.54 -23.70 72.90
CA ALA A 4 17.11 -22.59 72.14
C ALA A 4 16.29 -22.36 70.85
N ARG A 5 15.62 -21.21 70.76
CA ARG A 5 14.92 -20.74 69.55
C ARG A 5 15.90 -19.93 68.70
N LEU A 6 16.18 -20.38 67.47
CA LEU A 6 16.86 -19.57 66.46
C LEU A 6 15.86 -18.56 65.86
N GLY A 7 16.14 -17.28 66.05
CA GLY A 7 15.42 -16.17 65.42
C GLY A 7 15.80 -16.02 63.94
N ARG A 8 14.80 -16.04 63.06
CA ARG A 8 14.94 -15.66 61.65
C ARG A 8 14.90 -14.14 61.55
N PHE A 9 16.00 -13.53 61.13
CA PHE A 9 16.02 -12.12 60.72
C PHE A 9 15.55 -12.01 59.26
N SER A 10 14.42 -11.34 59.06
CA SER A 10 13.94 -10.95 57.73
C SER A 10 14.69 -9.69 57.27
N LEU A 11 15.56 -9.84 56.27
CA LEU A 11 16.13 -8.73 55.50
C LEU A 11 15.06 -8.19 54.55
N VAL A 12 14.54 -6.99 54.84
CA VAL A 12 13.69 -6.23 53.92
C VAL A 12 14.62 -5.47 52.97
N ALA A 13 14.76 -5.97 51.74
CA ALA A 13 15.46 -5.25 50.68
C ALA A 13 14.55 -4.13 50.14
N LEU A 14 14.92 -2.87 50.44
CA LEU A 14 14.25 -1.68 49.92
C LEU A 14 14.66 -1.48 48.45
N ALA A 15 13.81 -1.93 47.52
CA ALA A 15 14.02 -1.71 46.09
C ALA A 15 13.80 -0.22 45.76
N LEU A 16 14.88 0.50 45.46
CA LEU A 16 14.85 1.86 44.95
C LEU A 16 14.26 1.81 43.52
N VAL A 17 12.99 2.21 43.36
CA VAL A 17 12.36 2.38 42.05
C VAL A 17 12.92 3.66 41.44
N VAL A 18 14.00 3.53 40.67
CA VAL A 18 14.51 4.63 39.85
C VAL A 18 13.50 4.83 38.72
N ALA A 19 12.66 5.85 38.83
CA ALA A 19 11.75 6.25 37.76
C ALA A 19 12.61 6.70 36.58
N SER A 20 12.87 5.79 35.65
CA SER A 20 13.54 6.10 34.39
C SER A 20 12.64 7.02 33.60
N CYS A 21 12.96 8.32 33.61
CA CYS A 21 12.40 9.27 32.67
C CYS A 21 12.96 8.92 31.29
N ALA A 22 12.30 8.00 30.60
CA ALA A 22 12.62 7.74 29.21
C ALA A 22 12.50 9.07 28.45
N PRO A 23 13.52 9.47 27.68
CA PRO A 23 13.45 10.70 26.90
C PRO A 23 12.22 10.63 26.00
N ALA A 24 11.49 11.75 25.90
CA ALA A 24 10.38 11.86 24.97
C ALA A 24 10.90 11.58 23.56
N PHE A 25 10.25 10.67 22.84
CA PHE A 25 10.59 10.37 21.46
C PHE A 25 10.52 11.64 20.61
N VAL A 26 11.57 11.88 19.83
CA VAL A 26 11.64 12.96 18.84
C VAL A 26 11.81 12.30 17.48
N ALA A 27 10.89 12.58 16.56
CA ALA A 27 10.97 12.04 15.21
C ALA A 27 12.25 12.53 14.49
N PRO A 28 12.83 11.70 13.60
CA PRO A 28 13.98 12.08 12.77
C PRO A 28 13.73 13.37 11.98
N GLN A 29 14.80 14.12 11.72
CA GLN A 29 14.70 15.46 11.12
C GLN A 29 14.01 15.43 9.75
N GLU A 30 14.31 14.42 8.92
CA GLU A 30 13.74 14.29 7.58
C GLU A 30 12.21 14.10 7.62
N VAL A 31 11.72 13.33 8.61
CA VAL A 31 10.29 13.12 8.84
C VAL A 31 9.63 14.42 9.32
N ARG A 32 10.28 15.13 10.26
CA ARG A 32 9.78 16.42 10.77
C ARG A 32 9.70 17.48 9.68
N ASP A 33 10.71 17.54 8.81
CA ASP A 33 10.76 18.48 7.69
C ASP A 33 9.64 18.20 6.69
N ALA A 34 9.37 16.92 6.39
CA ALA A 34 8.26 16.55 5.52
C ALA A 34 6.88 16.94 6.09
N VAL A 35 6.66 16.72 7.39
CA VAL A 35 5.42 17.15 8.07
C VAL A 35 5.31 18.68 8.11
N ALA A 36 6.40 19.39 8.39
CA ALA A 36 6.42 20.85 8.37
C ALA A 36 6.11 21.41 6.98
N ALA A 37 6.68 20.82 5.92
CA ALA A 37 6.40 21.19 4.54
C ALA A 37 4.92 20.97 4.18
N ARG A 38 4.33 19.83 4.56
CA ARG A 38 2.90 19.56 4.33
C ARG A 38 2.01 20.55 5.07
N ALA A 39 2.32 20.84 6.33
CA ALA A 39 1.59 21.84 7.12
C ALA A 39 1.64 23.22 6.45
N ALA A 40 2.83 23.66 6.03
CA ALA A 40 3.02 24.94 5.35
C ALA A 40 2.26 25.01 4.02
N GLN A 41 2.32 23.97 3.20
CA GLN A 41 1.56 23.87 1.94
C GLN A 41 0.04 23.95 2.16
N GLY A 42 -0.46 23.40 3.27
CA GLY A 42 -1.87 23.50 3.67
C GLY A 42 -2.26 24.84 4.32
N GLY A 43 -1.31 25.76 4.54
CA GLY A 43 -1.53 26.99 5.30
C GLY A 43 -1.90 26.70 6.76
N LEU A 44 -1.27 25.69 7.36
CA LEU A 44 -1.51 25.21 8.72
C LEU A 44 -0.34 25.60 9.63
N ASP A 45 -0.63 25.69 10.93
CA ASP A 45 0.38 26.02 11.94
C ASP A 45 1.37 24.84 12.12
N VAL A 46 2.60 25.07 11.64
CA VAL A 46 3.71 24.10 11.70
C VAL A 46 4.08 23.79 13.16
N ASP A 47 4.15 24.79 14.03
CA ASP A 47 4.54 24.61 15.42
C ASP A 47 3.47 23.83 16.21
N ALA A 48 2.19 24.09 15.92
CA ALA A 48 1.10 23.31 16.48
C ALA A 48 1.16 21.85 16.03
N ALA A 49 1.44 21.58 14.74
CA ALA A 49 1.62 20.22 14.24
C ALA A 49 2.79 19.51 14.94
N MET A 50 3.95 20.16 15.05
CA MET A 50 5.14 19.58 15.71
C MET A 50 4.94 19.24 17.19
N ARG A 51 4.00 19.90 17.88
CA ARG A 51 3.67 19.64 19.30
C ARG A 51 2.51 18.66 19.48
N ALA A 52 1.88 18.20 18.41
CA ALA A 52 0.71 17.36 18.47
C ALA A 52 1.04 15.98 19.04
N LYS A 53 0.36 15.60 20.13
CA LYS A 53 0.52 14.29 20.74
C LYS A 53 -0.09 13.22 19.82
N GLY A 54 0.66 12.17 19.54
CA GLY A 54 0.21 11.07 18.68
C GLY A 54 0.46 11.27 17.19
N LEU A 55 0.85 12.48 16.74
CA LEU A 55 1.19 12.70 15.34
C LEU A 55 2.38 11.86 14.90
N PHE A 56 3.36 11.65 15.79
CA PHE A 56 4.51 10.79 15.54
C PHE A 56 4.50 9.61 16.51
N ALA A 57 4.67 8.39 15.98
CA ALA A 57 4.83 7.17 16.76
C ALA A 57 5.89 6.28 16.14
N THR A 58 6.52 5.42 16.95
CA THR A 58 7.43 4.38 16.47
C THR A 58 6.67 3.06 16.27
N ALA A 59 7.07 2.28 15.28
CA ALA A 59 6.52 0.98 14.97
C ALA A 59 7.62 -0.01 14.54
N ASP A 60 7.29 -1.31 14.57
CA ASP A 60 8.12 -2.38 14.03
C ASP A 60 7.30 -3.17 13.00
N LEU A 61 7.16 -2.59 11.81
CA LEU A 61 6.45 -3.17 10.66
C LEU A 61 7.43 -3.85 9.68
N THR A 62 8.66 -3.34 9.61
CA THR A 62 9.66 -3.76 8.63
C THR A 62 10.78 -4.62 9.21
N SER A 63 10.83 -4.81 10.54
CA SER A 63 11.89 -5.55 11.25
C SER A 63 13.31 -5.04 10.94
N GLN A 64 13.45 -3.76 10.60
CA GLN A 64 14.74 -3.12 10.36
C GLN A 64 15.42 -2.76 11.68
N ALA A 65 16.73 -2.53 11.64
CA ALA A 65 17.48 -2.16 12.85
C ALA A 65 16.99 -0.82 13.48
N ALA A 66 16.46 0.08 12.65
CA ALA A 66 15.83 1.32 13.10
C ALA A 66 14.30 1.14 13.10
N PRO A 67 13.59 1.68 14.11
CA PRO A 67 12.13 1.60 14.13
C PRO A 67 11.52 2.40 12.98
N ASP A 68 10.38 1.95 12.48
CA ASP A 68 9.57 2.69 11.54
C ASP A 68 8.92 3.89 12.25
N ILE A 69 8.72 5.00 11.53
CA ILE A 69 8.00 6.17 12.06
C ILE A 69 6.64 6.26 11.40
N ILE A 70 5.58 6.15 12.20
CA ILE A 70 4.22 6.43 11.77
C ILE A 70 3.96 7.92 11.96
N VAL A 71 3.43 8.55 10.91
CA VAL A 71 2.86 9.90 10.99
C VAL A 71 1.34 9.81 10.80
N ASP A 72 0.60 9.96 11.90
CA ASP A 72 -0.87 9.87 11.92
C ASP A 72 -1.49 11.28 11.99
N TYR A 73 -1.96 11.77 10.84
CA TYR A 73 -2.55 13.10 10.78
C TYR A 73 -3.96 13.16 11.40
N SER A 74 -4.55 12.04 11.84
CA SER A 74 -5.77 12.08 12.66
C SER A 74 -5.52 12.68 14.06
N ALA A 75 -4.28 12.61 14.53
CA ALA A 75 -3.84 13.23 15.79
C ALA A 75 -3.38 14.69 15.61
N ALA A 76 -3.36 15.21 14.37
CA ALA A 76 -2.96 16.59 14.11
C ALA A 76 -4.00 17.59 14.65
N PRO A 77 -3.59 18.83 15.02
CA PRO A 77 -4.48 19.79 15.67
C PRO A 77 -5.54 20.39 14.74
N SER A 78 -5.43 20.17 13.43
CA SER A 78 -6.32 20.74 12.42
C SER A 78 -7.01 19.62 11.64
N GLN A 79 -8.34 19.62 11.61
CA GLN A 79 -9.11 18.69 10.79
C GLN A 79 -8.96 18.94 9.27
N ARG A 80 -8.32 20.06 8.88
CA ARG A 80 -8.05 20.39 7.46
C ARG A 80 -7.05 19.43 6.79
N TYR A 81 -6.34 18.60 7.56
CA TYR A 81 -5.55 17.51 6.97
C TYR A 81 -6.44 16.40 6.38
N CYS A 82 -7.69 16.28 6.84
CA CYS A 82 -8.55 15.14 6.59
C CYS A 82 -9.64 15.47 5.56
N GLY A 83 -10.05 14.47 4.78
CA GLY A 83 -11.16 14.53 3.84
C GLY A 83 -12.19 13.43 4.14
N THR A 84 -13.08 13.15 3.18
CA THR A 84 -14.08 12.08 3.34
C THR A 84 -13.45 10.69 3.45
N GLY A 85 -12.28 10.49 2.84
CA GLY A 85 -11.49 9.26 2.96
C GLY A 85 -10.69 9.13 4.27
N GLY A 86 -10.86 10.07 5.20
CA GLY A 86 -10.13 10.11 6.46
C GLY A 86 -8.90 11.01 6.42
N CYS A 87 -7.92 10.71 7.26
CA CYS A 87 -6.72 11.51 7.43
C CYS A 87 -5.53 10.83 6.76
N PRO A 88 -4.54 11.59 6.27
CA PRO A 88 -3.28 11.02 5.80
C PRO A 88 -2.62 10.17 6.90
N LEU A 89 -2.11 9.02 6.50
CA LEU A 89 -1.31 8.12 7.31
C LEU A 89 -0.04 7.82 6.53
N GLN A 90 1.11 8.12 7.14
CA GLN A 90 2.40 7.84 6.54
C GLN A 90 3.20 6.84 7.37
N VAL A 91 3.99 6.01 6.69
CA VAL A 91 5.03 5.19 7.33
C VAL A 91 6.36 5.53 6.68
N TRP A 92 7.31 5.92 7.52
CA TRP A 92 8.69 6.22 7.15
C TRP A 92 9.61 5.13 7.67
N VAL A 93 10.45 4.61 6.78
CA VAL A 93 11.32 3.46 7.06
C VAL A 93 12.77 3.87 6.92
N LYS A 94 13.66 3.23 7.68
CA LYS A 94 15.10 3.42 7.56
C LYS A 94 15.77 2.07 7.35
N ILE A 95 16.47 1.95 6.22
CA ILE A 95 17.15 0.72 5.80
C ILE A 95 18.66 0.95 5.90
N GLY A 96 19.33 0.18 6.75
CA GLY A 96 20.74 0.34 7.04
C GLY A 96 21.09 1.78 7.48
N ALA A 97 22.15 2.34 6.89
CA ALA A 97 22.65 3.68 7.21
C ALA A 97 21.95 4.82 6.46
N ALA A 98 21.03 4.52 5.54
CA ALA A 98 20.35 5.54 4.74
C ALA A 98 19.45 6.46 5.61
N PRO A 99 19.13 7.69 5.15
CA PRO A 99 18.09 8.49 5.78
C PRO A 99 16.73 7.78 5.77
N TYR A 100 15.82 8.23 6.64
CA TYR A 100 14.44 7.79 6.58
C TYR A 100 13.82 8.15 5.23
N ARG A 101 13.04 7.24 4.65
CA ARG A 101 12.27 7.46 3.43
C ARG A 101 10.81 7.11 3.64
N LEU A 102 9.94 7.83 2.94
CA LEU A 102 8.52 7.51 2.89
C LEU A 102 8.33 6.15 2.18
N ALA A 103 7.54 5.26 2.76
CA ALA A 103 7.24 3.94 2.21
C ALA A 103 5.72 3.65 2.13
N PHE A 104 4.92 4.50 2.76
CA PHE A 104 3.47 4.40 2.81
C PHE A 104 2.91 5.82 2.95
N ASP A 105 1.93 6.20 2.13
CA ASP A 105 1.18 7.45 2.24
C ASP A 105 -0.24 7.23 1.67
N ILE A 106 -1.20 7.00 2.56
CA ILE A 106 -2.60 6.74 2.19
C ILE A 106 -3.52 7.56 3.11
N GLN A 107 -4.67 8.02 2.58
CA GLN A 107 -5.77 8.50 3.41
C GLN A 107 -6.55 7.34 4.00
N ALA A 108 -6.62 7.27 5.33
CA ALA A 108 -7.33 6.24 6.06
C ALA A 108 -8.31 6.83 7.08
N LEU A 109 -9.45 6.18 7.24
CA LEU A 109 -10.44 6.41 8.29
C LEU A 109 -9.93 5.93 9.67
N GLY A 110 -9.00 4.98 9.68
CA GLY A 110 -8.38 4.43 10.88
C GLY A 110 -7.30 3.40 10.53
N HIS A 111 -6.47 3.07 11.50
CA HIS A 111 -5.43 2.06 11.34
C HIS A 111 -5.08 1.36 12.66
N SER A 112 -4.47 0.19 12.55
CA SER A 112 -3.89 -0.59 13.64
C SER A 112 -2.65 -1.34 13.13
N ILE A 113 -1.67 -1.54 14.01
CA ILE A 113 -0.62 -2.53 13.78
C ILE A 113 -1.10 -3.85 14.37
N GLU A 114 -1.05 -4.90 13.58
CA GLU A 114 -1.49 -6.22 14.00
C GLU A 114 -0.40 -7.25 13.74
N THR A 115 -0.38 -8.27 14.59
CA THR A 115 0.61 -9.35 14.54
C THR A 115 -0.09 -10.69 14.64
N GLY A 116 0.32 -11.67 13.82
CA GLY A 116 -0.27 -13.01 13.84
C GLY A 116 0.48 -13.96 12.92
N ALA A 117 0.63 -15.22 13.36
CA ALA A 117 1.34 -16.27 12.60
C ALA A 117 2.71 -15.81 12.05
N ASN A 118 3.50 -15.17 12.91
CA ASN A 118 4.84 -14.61 12.61
C ASN A 118 4.86 -13.53 11.52
N ARG A 119 3.72 -12.87 11.27
CA ARG A 119 3.60 -11.72 10.37
C ARG A 119 3.19 -10.50 11.17
N THR A 120 3.63 -9.34 10.71
CA THR A 120 3.19 -8.03 11.18
C THR A 120 2.65 -7.25 9.98
N TRP A 121 1.49 -6.62 10.13
CA TRP A 121 0.87 -5.82 9.08
C TRP A 121 0.28 -4.52 9.62
N LEU A 122 0.17 -3.55 8.74
CA LEU A 122 -0.61 -2.34 8.96
C LEU A 122 -2.03 -2.59 8.45
N ALA A 123 -2.97 -2.79 9.38
CA ALA A 123 -4.39 -2.82 9.07
C ALA A 123 -4.91 -1.38 8.93
N THR A 124 -5.69 -1.13 7.88
CA THR A 124 -6.22 0.18 7.54
C THR A 124 -7.71 0.09 7.22
N GLN A 125 -8.42 1.16 7.52
CA GLN A 125 -9.81 1.36 7.11
C GLN A 125 -9.82 2.46 6.05
N LEU A 126 -10.00 2.08 4.78
CA LEU A 126 -10.06 3.01 3.66
C LEU A 126 -11.51 3.44 3.39
N HIS A 127 -11.68 4.45 2.54
CA HIS A 127 -13.00 4.85 2.05
C HIS A 127 -13.71 3.71 1.31
N GLY A 128 -15.04 3.61 1.45
CA GLY A 128 -15.84 2.49 0.93
C GLY A 128 -15.71 2.26 -0.57
N VAL A 129 -15.42 3.33 -1.33
CA VAL A 129 -15.22 3.29 -2.78
C VAL A 129 -14.15 2.28 -3.21
N HIS A 130 -13.12 2.06 -2.40
CA HIS A 130 -12.04 1.11 -2.70
C HIS A 130 -12.48 -0.36 -2.62
N CYS A 131 -13.65 -0.63 -2.04
CA CYS A 131 -14.26 -1.95 -1.94
C CYS A 131 -15.59 -2.05 -2.73
N GLY A 132 -15.88 -1.09 -3.61
CA GLY A 132 -17.16 -1.01 -4.33
C GLY A 132 -18.36 -0.67 -3.42
N ARG A 133 -18.12 -0.08 -2.24
CA ARG A 133 -19.16 0.38 -1.31
C ARG A 133 -19.37 1.89 -1.44
N THR A 134 -20.47 2.39 -0.88
CA THR A 134 -20.83 3.81 -0.96
C THR A 134 -20.49 4.56 0.32
N GLY A 135 -20.03 5.81 0.21
CA GLY A 135 -19.84 6.71 1.35
C GLY A 135 -18.72 6.28 2.30
N ALA A 136 -18.90 6.59 3.58
CA ALA A 136 -17.90 6.42 4.65
C ALA A 136 -17.78 4.99 5.20
N ASP A 137 -18.41 4.00 4.55
CA ASP A 137 -18.29 2.60 4.96
C ASP A 137 -16.82 2.15 4.89
N ALA A 138 -16.28 1.67 6.00
CA ALA A 138 -14.89 1.26 6.05
C ALA A 138 -14.61 0.09 5.09
N CYS A 139 -13.58 0.26 4.27
CA CYS A 139 -13.00 -0.74 3.39
C CYS A 139 -11.70 -1.23 4.03
N ALA A 140 -11.72 -2.42 4.62
CA ALA A 140 -10.56 -2.96 5.32
C ALA A 140 -9.47 -3.38 4.32
N TYR A 141 -8.25 -2.89 4.54
CA TYR A 141 -7.06 -3.26 3.79
C TYR A 141 -5.92 -3.59 4.74
N ALA A 142 -5.11 -4.59 4.39
CA ALA A 142 -3.90 -4.93 5.12
C ALA A 142 -2.69 -4.69 4.24
N PHE A 143 -1.67 -4.04 4.80
CA PHE A 143 -0.41 -3.79 4.12
C PHE A 143 0.74 -4.45 4.87
N GLU A 144 1.55 -5.19 4.13
CA GLU A 144 2.74 -5.85 4.65
C GLU A 144 3.99 -5.38 3.92
N TRP A 145 5.09 -5.35 4.66
CA TRP A 145 6.40 -5.09 4.10
C TRP A 145 6.87 -6.29 3.27
N SER A 146 7.18 -6.05 2.00
CA SER A 146 7.89 -6.99 1.14
C SER A 146 9.33 -6.52 1.01
N GLY A 147 10.22 -7.13 1.78
CA GLY A 147 11.65 -6.85 1.79
C GLY A 147 12.33 -7.59 2.93
N ALA A 148 13.60 -7.94 2.77
CA ALA A 148 14.38 -8.53 3.85
C ALA A 148 14.93 -7.44 4.80
N ALA A 149 15.39 -7.87 5.98
CA ALA A 149 16.16 -6.99 6.87
C ALA A 149 17.37 -6.41 6.12
N ASP A 150 17.59 -5.11 6.27
CA ASP A 150 18.64 -4.33 5.62
C ASP A 150 18.61 -4.32 4.08
N GLN A 151 17.50 -4.72 3.46
CA GLN A 151 17.31 -4.65 2.00
C GLN A 151 16.17 -3.70 1.62
N PRO A 152 16.23 -3.07 0.42
CA PRO A 152 15.10 -2.33 -0.13
C PRO A 152 13.82 -3.17 -0.17
N GLY A 153 12.69 -2.51 -0.01
CA GLY A 153 11.37 -3.13 0.02
C GLY A 153 10.25 -2.09 -0.04
N GLY A 154 9.02 -2.55 0.04
CA GLY A 154 7.84 -1.69 0.01
C GLY A 154 6.66 -2.30 0.74
N PHE A 155 5.70 -1.47 1.12
CA PHE A 155 4.41 -1.93 1.62
C PHE A 155 3.49 -2.31 0.45
N HIS A 156 2.84 -3.45 0.56
CA HIS A 156 1.88 -3.91 -0.44
C HIS A 156 0.64 -4.48 0.21
N ALA A 157 -0.49 -4.36 -0.50
CA ALA A 157 -1.71 -5.05 -0.10
C ALA A 157 -1.44 -6.56 0.04
N ALA A 158 -1.80 -7.10 1.19
CA ALA A 158 -1.62 -8.48 1.59
C ALA A 158 -2.93 -9.05 2.13
N SER A 159 -3.04 -10.37 2.12
CA SER A 159 -4.13 -11.05 2.82
C SER A 159 -3.73 -11.47 4.22
N ILE A 160 -4.63 -11.19 5.15
CA ILE A 160 -4.59 -11.66 6.52
C ILE A 160 -5.43 -12.94 6.58
N PHE A 161 -4.84 -14.12 6.36
CA PHE A 161 -5.48 -15.43 6.62
C PHE A 161 -6.99 -15.49 6.27
N GLY A 162 -7.37 -15.05 5.08
CA GLY A 162 -8.77 -15.04 4.62
C GLY A 162 -9.63 -13.85 5.06
N LYS A 163 -9.04 -12.72 5.46
CA LYS A 163 -9.77 -11.49 5.79
C LYS A 163 -9.07 -10.22 5.29
N PRO A 164 -9.65 -9.53 4.30
CA PRO A 164 -10.65 -10.06 3.37
C PRO A 164 -10.05 -11.20 2.51
N ASP A 165 -10.89 -12.16 2.09
CA ASP A 165 -10.48 -13.23 1.17
C ASP A 165 -10.05 -12.70 -0.20
N HIS A 166 -10.51 -11.49 -0.57
CA HIS A 166 -10.17 -10.86 -1.83
C HIS A 166 -10.23 -9.33 -1.77
N TYR A 167 -9.56 -8.69 -2.73
CA TYR A 167 -9.65 -7.25 -3.00
C TYR A 167 -10.08 -7.01 -4.44
N VAL A 168 -11.08 -6.16 -4.65
CA VAL A 168 -11.46 -5.71 -6.00
C VAL A 168 -10.36 -4.82 -6.57
N GLY A 169 -10.00 -5.05 -7.83
CA GLY A 169 -8.92 -4.33 -8.49
C GLY A 169 -9.30 -2.93 -8.97
N PRO A 170 -8.32 -2.03 -9.12
CA PRO A 170 -6.89 -2.20 -8.85
C PRO A 170 -6.63 -2.24 -7.35
N LEU A 171 -5.55 -2.90 -6.95
CA LEU A 171 -5.16 -2.91 -5.55
C LEU A 171 -4.74 -1.51 -5.11
N MET A 172 -5.18 -1.12 -3.92
CA MET A 172 -4.64 0.07 -3.29
C MET A 172 -3.12 -0.05 -3.12
N GLN A 173 -2.39 0.97 -3.55
CA GLN A 173 -0.93 1.02 -3.47
C GLN A 173 -0.50 1.84 -2.26
N ALA A 174 0.54 1.41 -1.55
CA ALA A 174 1.09 2.15 -0.41
C ALA A 174 1.69 3.51 -0.81
N LEU A 175 2.23 3.59 -2.03
CA LEU A 175 2.69 4.80 -2.68
C LEU A 175 2.19 4.80 -4.13
N PRO A 176 2.06 5.98 -4.76
CA PRO A 176 1.81 6.05 -6.20
C PRO A 176 2.86 5.26 -6.98
N PHE A 177 2.44 4.63 -8.09
CA PHE A 177 3.36 3.93 -8.97
C PHE A 177 4.31 4.94 -9.64
N ASP A 178 5.61 4.68 -9.56
CA ASP A 178 6.63 5.53 -10.20
C ASP A 178 6.72 5.20 -11.69
N LEU A 179 5.99 5.98 -12.50
CA LEU A 179 6.00 5.84 -13.95
C LEU A 179 7.33 6.26 -14.58
N GLU A 180 8.10 7.14 -13.94
CA GLU A 180 9.39 7.59 -14.48
C GLU A 180 10.44 6.49 -14.38
N ALA A 181 10.39 5.68 -13.32
CA ALA A 181 11.23 4.50 -13.14
C ALA A 181 10.65 3.23 -13.79
N ALA A 182 9.51 3.33 -14.49
CA ALA A 182 8.84 2.16 -15.05
C ALA A 182 9.64 1.52 -16.21
N PRO A 183 9.61 0.19 -16.33
CA PRO A 183 10.10 -0.53 -17.51
C PRO A 183 9.44 -0.05 -18.81
N ILE A 184 10.19 -0.12 -19.91
CA ILE A 184 9.75 0.40 -21.22
C ILE A 184 8.44 -0.22 -21.72
N GLU A 185 8.16 -1.48 -21.37
CA GLU A 185 6.93 -2.16 -21.75
C GLU A 185 5.69 -1.55 -21.08
N ILE A 186 5.86 -1.08 -19.84
CA ILE A 186 4.79 -0.43 -19.07
C ILE A 186 4.66 1.03 -19.51
N SER A 187 5.75 1.79 -19.56
CA SER A 187 5.71 3.21 -19.98
C SER A 187 5.21 3.35 -21.42
N SER A 188 5.64 2.49 -22.35
CA SER A 188 5.11 2.50 -23.72
C SER A 188 3.62 2.14 -23.80
N THR A 189 3.08 1.40 -22.83
CA THR A 189 1.63 1.11 -22.76
C THR A 189 0.85 2.37 -22.36
N VAL A 190 1.34 3.09 -21.35
CA VAL A 190 0.82 4.40 -20.92
C VAL A 190 0.87 5.39 -22.08
N GLU A 191 2.02 5.54 -22.74
CA GLU A 191 2.19 6.44 -23.88
C GLU A 191 1.28 6.09 -25.07
N ARG A 192 1.05 4.80 -25.35
CA ARG A 192 0.12 4.36 -26.41
C ARG A 192 -1.32 4.75 -26.07
N PHE A 193 -1.73 4.62 -24.81
CA PHE A 193 -3.05 5.09 -24.35
C PHE A 193 -3.18 6.60 -24.52
N GLU A 194 -2.21 7.37 -24.01
CA GLU A 194 -2.22 8.84 -24.10
C GLU A 194 -2.18 9.33 -25.55
N SER A 195 -1.42 8.66 -26.41
CA SER A 195 -1.39 8.93 -27.85
C SER A 195 -2.75 8.64 -28.52
N ALA A 196 -3.47 7.61 -28.07
CA ALA A 196 -4.83 7.34 -28.56
C ALA A 196 -5.80 8.46 -28.14
N CYS A 197 -5.64 9.02 -26.95
CA CYS A 197 -6.38 10.20 -26.50
C CYS A 197 -6.06 11.46 -27.31
N ALA A 198 -4.77 11.71 -27.56
CA ALA A 198 -4.32 12.86 -28.34
C ALA A 198 -4.91 12.89 -29.75
N LYS A 199 -5.07 11.73 -30.40
CA LYS A 199 -5.73 11.60 -31.71
C LYS A 199 -7.19 12.04 -31.70
N MET A 200 -7.85 11.97 -30.54
CA MET A 200 -9.21 12.43 -30.32
C MET A 200 -9.27 13.90 -29.85
N ARG A 201 -8.16 14.64 -29.93
CA ARG A 201 -8.00 16.01 -29.40
C ARG A 201 -8.24 16.09 -27.89
N GLY A 202 -7.97 15.00 -27.17
CA GLY A 202 -8.03 14.96 -25.71
C GLY A 202 -6.64 14.86 -25.07
N GLY A 203 -6.55 15.20 -23.79
CA GLY A 203 -5.43 14.83 -22.93
C GLY A 203 -5.69 13.45 -22.30
N GLY A 204 -4.71 12.55 -22.39
CA GLY A 204 -4.73 11.29 -21.66
C GLY A 204 -4.05 11.45 -20.30
N ASP A 205 -4.59 10.79 -19.28
CA ASP A 205 -3.94 10.56 -17.99
C ASP A 205 -4.11 9.09 -17.63
N ALA A 206 -3.02 8.33 -17.69
CA ALA A 206 -3.01 6.92 -17.31
C ALA A 206 -2.18 6.67 -16.02
N SER A 207 -1.90 7.71 -15.24
CA SER A 207 -1.13 7.58 -13.99
C SER A 207 -1.83 6.68 -12.96
N GLY A 208 -3.15 6.74 -12.88
CA GLY A 208 -3.98 5.87 -12.04
C GLY A 208 -4.20 4.47 -12.60
N ALA A 209 -3.78 4.20 -13.84
CA ALA A 209 -4.04 2.94 -14.53
C ALA A 209 -3.01 1.85 -14.22
N VAL A 210 -1.87 2.21 -13.62
CA VAL A 210 -0.78 1.27 -13.35
C VAL A 210 -0.68 0.97 -11.87
N SER A 211 -0.63 -0.32 -11.51
CA SER A 211 -0.47 -0.74 -10.12
C SER A 211 0.35 -2.02 -10.00
N THR A 212 1.08 -2.17 -8.88
CA THR A 212 1.74 -3.44 -8.54
C THR A 212 0.70 -4.41 -7.99
N VAL A 213 0.80 -5.67 -8.41
CA VAL A 213 -0.11 -6.76 -8.01
C VAL A 213 0.68 -7.87 -7.32
N PRO A 214 0.05 -8.84 -6.63
CA PRO A 214 0.77 -9.92 -5.97
C PRO A 214 1.44 -10.83 -7.00
N ASP A 215 2.48 -11.55 -6.59
CA ASP A 215 3.15 -12.60 -7.38
C ASP A 215 2.15 -13.66 -7.90
N LEU A 216 1.84 -13.61 -9.20
CA LEU A 216 0.89 -14.47 -9.91
C LEU A 216 1.57 -15.65 -10.61
N ASN A 217 2.88 -15.58 -10.85
CA ASN A 217 3.65 -16.62 -11.55
C ASN A 217 4.56 -17.45 -10.62
N GLU A 218 4.56 -17.15 -9.32
CA GLU A 218 5.34 -17.79 -8.25
C GLU A 218 6.86 -17.64 -8.41
N ASP A 219 7.32 -16.56 -9.05
CA ASP A 219 8.75 -16.28 -9.23
C ASP A 219 9.38 -15.47 -8.09
N GLY A 220 8.57 -15.13 -7.07
CA GLY A 220 8.96 -14.35 -5.90
C GLY A 220 8.94 -12.84 -6.14
N ARG A 221 8.53 -12.37 -7.32
CA ARG A 221 8.39 -10.95 -7.64
C ARG A 221 6.96 -10.61 -7.97
N ARG A 222 6.63 -9.35 -7.74
CA ARG A 222 5.31 -8.79 -8.01
C ARG A 222 5.18 -8.40 -9.48
N GLU A 223 4.02 -8.66 -10.04
CA GLU A 223 3.63 -8.22 -11.38
C GLU A 223 3.13 -6.77 -11.35
N VAL A 224 2.96 -6.21 -12.54
CA VAL A 224 2.35 -4.91 -12.76
C VAL A 224 1.12 -5.09 -13.63
N VAL A 225 0.01 -4.45 -13.27
CA VAL A 225 -1.17 -4.36 -14.12
C VAL A 225 -1.31 -2.95 -14.66
N PHE A 226 -1.59 -2.85 -15.96
CA PHE A 226 -2.20 -1.68 -16.58
C PHE A 226 -3.70 -1.97 -16.76
N ASP A 227 -4.56 -1.08 -16.29
CA ASP A 227 -6.01 -1.21 -16.38
C ASP A 227 -6.65 0.05 -16.98
N GLY A 228 -7.08 -0.05 -18.24
CA GLY A 228 -7.67 1.05 -18.98
C GLY A 228 -8.93 1.66 -18.32
N ARG A 229 -9.61 0.99 -17.38
CA ARG A 229 -10.74 1.58 -16.62
C ARG A 229 -10.32 2.77 -15.75
N PHE A 230 -9.06 2.78 -15.32
CA PHE A 230 -8.51 3.81 -14.42
C PHE A 230 -7.64 4.82 -15.17
N ALA A 231 -7.64 4.74 -16.50
CA ALA A 231 -7.08 5.76 -17.37
C ALA A 231 -8.19 6.72 -17.80
N ALA A 232 -7.88 8.02 -17.82
CA ALA A 232 -8.80 9.07 -18.23
C ALA A 232 -8.40 9.64 -19.58
N CYS A 233 -9.42 9.97 -20.38
CA CYS A 233 -9.26 10.65 -21.65
C CYS A 233 -10.21 11.84 -21.68
N LEU A 234 -9.67 13.06 -21.60
CA LEU A 234 -10.46 14.28 -21.48
C LEU A 234 -10.32 15.11 -22.74
N ALA A 235 -11.43 15.34 -23.46
CA ALA A 235 -11.49 16.29 -24.57
C ALA A 235 -12.54 17.34 -24.26
N GLU A 236 -12.19 18.63 -24.37
CA GLU A 236 -13.09 19.76 -24.08
C GLU A 236 -13.72 19.67 -22.67
N ASN A 237 -12.95 19.19 -21.68
CA ASN A 237 -13.39 18.93 -20.29
C ASN A 237 -14.48 17.86 -20.15
N ALA A 238 -14.71 17.03 -21.18
CA ALA A 238 -15.61 15.89 -21.13
C ALA A 238 -14.82 14.57 -21.25
N PRO A 239 -15.17 13.54 -20.45
CA PRO A 239 -14.66 12.19 -20.65
C PRO A 239 -14.99 11.68 -22.05
N ARG A 240 -14.00 11.09 -22.71
CA ARG A 240 -14.13 10.37 -23.98
C ARG A 240 -13.62 8.95 -23.80
N THR A 241 -14.18 8.03 -24.57
CA THR A 241 -13.56 6.71 -24.74
C THR A 241 -12.62 6.80 -25.94
N PRO A 242 -11.30 6.63 -25.77
CA PRO A 242 -10.39 6.61 -26.91
C PRO A 242 -10.70 5.43 -27.83
N VAL A 243 -10.39 5.57 -29.12
CA VAL A 243 -10.42 4.43 -30.05
C VAL A 243 -9.14 3.64 -29.84
N CYS A 244 -9.28 2.47 -29.23
CA CYS A 244 -8.15 1.64 -28.83
C CYS A 244 -7.93 0.54 -29.86
N HIS A 245 -6.68 0.34 -30.25
CA HIS A 245 -6.27 -0.81 -31.06
C HIS A 245 -5.57 -1.83 -30.16
N ALA A 246 -5.84 -3.12 -30.40
CA ALA A 246 -5.34 -4.23 -29.60
C ALA A 246 -5.71 -4.06 -28.11
N ASP A 247 -4.73 -4.16 -27.22
CA ASP A 247 -4.91 -4.14 -25.77
C ASP A 247 -4.62 -2.77 -25.13
N THR A 248 -4.48 -1.71 -25.94
CA THR A 248 -4.10 -0.36 -25.47
C THR A 248 -5.05 0.24 -24.42
N CYS A 249 -6.31 -0.22 -24.36
CA CYS A 249 -7.27 0.17 -23.31
C CYS A 249 -7.84 -1.04 -22.58
N GLY A 250 -7.15 -2.16 -22.69
CA GLY A 250 -7.48 -3.40 -22.02
C GLY A 250 -7.02 -3.43 -20.57
N THR A 251 -7.03 -4.64 -20.03
CA THR A 251 -6.29 -4.99 -18.84
C THR A 251 -5.08 -5.79 -19.29
N ILE A 252 -3.89 -5.33 -18.93
CA ILE A 252 -2.62 -5.97 -19.28
C ILE A 252 -1.86 -6.29 -18.01
N VAL A 253 -1.40 -7.53 -17.85
CA VAL A 253 -0.52 -7.92 -16.73
C VAL A 253 0.87 -8.20 -17.27
N PHE A 254 1.87 -7.62 -16.63
CA PHE A 254 3.28 -7.74 -16.95
C PHE A 254 4.02 -8.48 -15.84
N ALA A 255 4.78 -9.51 -16.20
CA ALA A 255 5.73 -10.17 -15.31
C ALA A 255 7.11 -9.52 -15.40
N ALA A 256 7.74 -9.41 -14.23
CA ALA A 256 9.14 -9.02 -14.13
C ALA A 256 10.05 -10.07 -14.81
N PRO A 257 11.16 -9.64 -15.43
CA PRO A 257 12.11 -10.55 -16.05
C PRO A 257 12.79 -11.45 -15.01
N SER A 258 13.07 -12.70 -15.38
CA SER A 258 13.84 -13.64 -14.53
C SER A 258 15.23 -13.14 -14.16
N THR A 259 15.85 -12.35 -15.02
CA THR A 259 17.19 -11.79 -14.82
C THR A 259 17.15 -10.27 -14.66
N PRO A 260 18.06 -9.69 -13.85
CA PRO A 260 18.23 -8.23 -13.79
C PRO A 260 18.49 -7.65 -15.18
N GLY A 261 17.72 -6.63 -15.56
CA GLY A 261 17.82 -5.96 -16.86
C GLY A 261 17.16 -6.70 -18.04
N GLY A 262 16.48 -7.83 -17.80
CA GLY A 262 15.67 -8.47 -18.83
C GLY A 262 14.42 -7.65 -19.21
N ALA A 263 13.77 -8.04 -20.31
CA ALA A 263 12.53 -7.43 -20.77
C ALA A 263 11.33 -7.89 -19.93
N TRP A 264 10.43 -6.98 -19.60
CA TRP A 264 9.17 -7.34 -18.98
C TRP A 264 8.28 -8.07 -19.99
N SER A 265 7.59 -9.11 -19.54
CA SER A 265 6.77 -9.94 -20.41
C SER A 265 5.30 -9.71 -20.15
N LYS A 266 4.53 -9.48 -21.21
CA LYS A 266 3.07 -9.45 -21.13
C LYS A 266 2.55 -10.87 -20.93
N ILE A 267 2.07 -11.16 -19.72
CA ILE A 267 1.58 -12.49 -19.34
C ILE A 267 0.06 -12.61 -19.43
N TYR A 268 -0.67 -11.50 -19.48
CA TYR A 268 -2.10 -11.45 -19.74
C TYR A 268 -2.42 -10.18 -20.53
N SER A 269 -3.39 -10.25 -21.43
CA SER A 269 -3.98 -9.06 -22.05
C SER A 269 -5.40 -9.32 -22.51
N SER A 270 -6.21 -8.27 -22.47
CA SER A 270 -7.54 -8.22 -23.06
C SER A 270 -7.65 -7.01 -23.99
N THR A 271 -8.59 -7.03 -24.94
CA THR A 271 -8.85 -5.87 -25.80
C THR A 271 -9.73 -4.82 -25.14
N SER A 272 -10.59 -5.25 -24.21
CA SER A 272 -11.39 -4.38 -23.34
C SER A 272 -10.92 -4.52 -21.91
N ALA A 273 -10.92 -3.43 -21.16
CA ALA A 273 -10.62 -3.52 -19.74
C ALA A 273 -11.64 -4.42 -19.01
N GLN A 274 -11.14 -5.19 -18.06
CA GLN A 274 -11.87 -6.25 -17.37
C GLN A 274 -12.13 -5.83 -15.93
N ASP A 275 -13.28 -6.20 -15.39
CA ASP A 275 -13.44 -6.25 -13.94
C ASP A 275 -12.64 -7.43 -13.40
N TYR A 276 -11.89 -7.23 -12.31
CA TYR A 276 -11.13 -8.29 -11.66
C TYR A 276 -11.02 -8.07 -10.16
N ASP A 277 -10.71 -9.15 -9.44
CA ASP A 277 -10.28 -9.13 -8.06
C ASP A 277 -9.04 -10.00 -7.86
N PHE A 278 -8.40 -9.86 -6.70
CA PHE A 278 -7.31 -10.73 -6.27
C PHE A 278 -7.81 -11.58 -5.11
N ASP A 279 -7.87 -12.88 -5.33
CA ASP A 279 -8.24 -13.91 -4.35
C ASP A 279 -7.00 -14.39 -3.60
N PHE A 280 -7.04 -14.33 -2.28
CA PHE A 280 -5.97 -14.78 -1.40
C PHE A 280 -6.40 -15.94 -0.49
N SER A 281 -7.61 -16.48 -0.66
CA SER A 281 -8.18 -17.52 0.20
C SER A 281 -7.33 -18.79 0.27
N SER A 282 -6.55 -19.08 -0.78
CA SER A 282 -5.67 -20.27 -0.86
C SER A 282 -4.27 -20.07 -0.29
N GLY A 283 -3.96 -18.88 0.24
CA GLY A 283 -2.60 -18.47 0.64
C GLY A 283 -1.69 -18.11 -0.53
N LYS A 284 -2.01 -18.58 -1.74
CA LYS A 284 -1.43 -18.11 -3.00
C LYS A 284 -2.39 -17.12 -3.66
N PRO A 285 -1.96 -15.87 -3.92
CA PRO A 285 -2.81 -14.90 -4.58
C PRO A 285 -3.13 -15.34 -6.01
N ARG A 286 -4.36 -15.09 -6.46
CA ARG A 286 -4.82 -15.35 -7.82
C ARG A 286 -5.59 -14.16 -8.33
N MET A 287 -5.34 -13.74 -9.56
CA MET A 287 -6.21 -12.79 -10.24
C MET A 287 -7.44 -13.53 -10.77
N ARG A 288 -8.65 -13.00 -10.56
CA ARG A 288 -9.88 -13.54 -11.15
C ARG A 288 -10.56 -12.47 -11.97
N ILE A 289 -10.92 -12.81 -13.21
CA ILE A 289 -11.76 -11.96 -14.05
C ILE A 289 -13.21 -12.09 -13.57
N ILE A 290 -13.84 -10.96 -13.30
CA ILE A 290 -15.26 -10.86 -12.95
C ILE A 290 -16.02 -10.68 -14.26
N GLU A 291 -16.86 -11.66 -14.60
CA GLU A 291 -17.64 -11.61 -15.81
C GLU A 291 -18.83 -10.63 -15.66
N PRO A 292 -19.23 -9.94 -16.74
CA PRO A 292 -20.44 -9.12 -16.73
C PRO A 292 -21.64 -9.90 -16.23
N CYS A 293 -22.44 -9.29 -15.36
CA CYS A 293 -23.49 -9.96 -14.63
C CYS A 293 -24.79 -9.17 -14.68
N GLU A 294 -25.89 -9.87 -14.99
CA GLU A 294 -27.24 -9.32 -14.92
C GLU A 294 -27.85 -9.43 -13.51
N THR A 295 -27.18 -10.12 -12.59
CA THR A 295 -27.65 -10.40 -11.23
C THR A 295 -26.59 -10.01 -10.20
N GLU A 296 -26.94 -10.04 -8.91
CA GLU A 296 -26.03 -9.76 -7.79
C GLU A 296 -24.84 -10.74 -7.65
N ARG A 297 -24.81 -11.82 -8.45
CA ARG A 297 -23.72 -12.81 -8.42
C ARG A 297 -23.01 -12.90 -9.76
N CYS A 298 -21.91 -12.19 -9.88
CA CYS A 298 -21.03 -12.24 -11.03
C CYS A 298 -20.18 -13.52 -11.01
N GLN A 299 -20.10 -14.20 -12.16
CA GLN A 299 -19.18 -15.32 -12.32
C GLN A 299 -17.74 -14.80 -12.22
N ARG A 300 -16.88 -15.60 -11.60
CA ARG A 300 -15.46 -15.27 -11.44
C ARG A 300 -14.64 -16.38 -12.05
N ARG A 301 -13.77 -16.02 -12.99
CA ARG A 301 -12.87 -16.94 -13.68
C ARG A 301 -11.45 -16.67 -13.23
N SER A 302 -10.89 -17.59 -12.46
CA SER A 302 -9.48 -17.49 -12.02
C SER A 302 -8.54 -17.61 -13.21
N LEU A 303 -7.58 -16.70 -13.28
CA LEU A 303 -6.45 -16.82 -14.19
C LEU A 303 -5.44 -17.80 -13.59
N VAL A 304 -4.97 -18.73 -14.41
CA VAL A 304 -3.98 -19.75 -14.02
C VAL A 304 -2.69 -19.50 -14.79
N TRP A 305 -1.55 -19.56 -14.10
CA TRP A 305 -0.23 -19.48 -14.72
C TRP A 305 0.11 -20.78 -15.46
N PHE A 306 0.53 -20.66 -16.71
CA PHE A 306 1.01 -21.76 -17.56
C PHE A 306 2.49 -21.55 -17.87
N PRO A 307 3.42 -22.15 -17.10
CA PRO A 307 4.86 -21.92 -17.23
C PRO A 307 5.40 -22.19 -18.63
N ASP A 308 4.94 -23.27 -19.27
CA ASP A 308 5.38 -23.68 -20.62
C ASP A 308 4.99 -22.65 -21.69
N GLU A 309 4.00 -21.81 -21.41
CA GLU A 309 3.52 -20.78 -22.32
C GLU A 309 3.90 -19.36 -21.89
N GLY A 310 4.47 -19.21 -20.69
CA GLY A 310 4.81 -17.90 -20.12
C GLY A 310 3.61 -16.95 -19.99
N ARG A 311 2.40 -17.46 -19.73
CA ARG A 311 1.17 -16.64 -19.67
C ARG A 311 0.12 -17.13 -18.67
N LEU A 312 -0.73 -16.20 -18.27
CA LEU A 312 -1.96 -16.42 -17.53
C LEU A 312 -3.13 -16.70 -18.50
N LYS A 313 -4.01 -17.64 -18.16
CA LYS A 313 -5.26 -17.89 -18.89
C LYS A 313 -6.46 -18.04 -17.98
#